data_AF-A0A970LIZ0-F1
#
_entry.id   AF-A0A970LIZ0-F1
#
_cell.length_a   1.000
_cell.length_b   1.000
_cell.length_c   1.000
_cell.angle_alpha   90.00
_cell.angle_beta   90.00
_cell.angle_gamma   90.00
#
_symmetry.space_group_name_H-M   'P 1'
#
loop_
_entity.id
_entity.type
_entity.pdbx_description
1 polymer ?
#
loop_
_entity_poly.entity_id
_entity_poly.type
_entity_poly.pdbx_seq_one_letter_code
_entity_poly.pdbx_strand_id
1 'polypeptide(L)' 'LQEDLKKAGIPAMIYYAKPMHKQTAFADMVFDEEDFPVSNYICDRVLSLPIHPYLTEEEQERVIAVVGRSLNL' A
#
# COMPACT_ATOMS: atom_id res chain seq x y z
N LEU A 1 8.47 2.02 -6.57
CA LEU A 1 7.00 2.13 -6.79
C LEU A 1 6.36 3.33 -6.10
N GLN A 2 6.16 3.37 -4.77
CA GLN A 2 5.47 4.51 -4.12
C GLN A 2 6.16 5.85 -4.41
N GLU A 3 7.50 5.89 -4.33
CA GLU A 3 8.28 7.08 -4.67
C GLU A 3 8.12 7.51 -6.13
N ASP A 4 8.00 6.57 -7.06
CA ASP A 4 7.86 6.86 -8.49
C ASP A 4 6.48 7.44 -8.80
N LEU A 5 5.43 6.87 -8.19
CA LEU A 5 4.07 7.41 -8.24
C LEU A 5 4.04 8.83 -7.66
N LYS A 6 4.70 9.05 -6.52
CA LYS A 6 4.83 10.39 -5.90
C LYS A 6 5.53 11.39 -6.83
N LYS A 7 6.65 11.01 -7.45
CA LYS A 7 7.37 11.85 -8.44
C LYS A 7 6.49 12.17 -9.66
N ALA A 8 5.65 11.22 -10.06
CA ALA A 8 4.67 11.41 -11.12
C ALA A 8 3.41 12.18 -10.69
N GLY A 9 3.33 12.69 -9.45
CA GLY A 9 2.17 13.42 -8.94
C GLY A 9 0.93 12.56 -8.70
N ILE A 10 1.09 11.23 -8.62
CA ILE A 10 0.00 10.29 -8.40
C ILE A 10 -0.03 9.95 -6.89
N PRO A 11 -1.13 10.25 -6.18
CA PRO A 11 -1.23 9.93 -4.77
C PRO A 11 -1.29 8.42 -4.56
N ALA A 12 -0.45 7.88 -3.67
CA ALA A 12 -0.46 6.47 -3.30
C ALA A 12 -0.20 6.32 -1.80
N MET A 13 -0.99 5.48 -1.15
CA MET A 13 -1.04 5.39 0.32
C MET A 13 -0.80 3.96 0.78
N ILE A 14 -0.32 3.78 2.02
CA ILE A 14 -0.17 2.47 2.64
C ILE A 14 -1.33 2.28 3.63
N TYR A 15 -2.22 1.33 3.34
CA TYR A 15 -3.34 0.95 4.20
C TYR A 15 -3.24 -0.54 4.55
N TYR A 16 -2.68 -0.93 5.69
CA TYR A 16 -2.03 -0.10 6.72
C TYR A 16 -0.58 -0.52 6.92
N ALA A 17 0.26 0.42 7.36
CA ALA A 17 1.70 0.20 7.55
C ALA A 17 2.04 -0.72 8.73
N LYS A 18 1.06 -1.03 9.59
CA LYS A 18 1.29 -1.79 10.82
C LYS A 18 0.06 -2.66 11.14
N PRO A 19 0.24 -3.97 11.35
CA PRO A 19 -0.85 -4.87 11.69
C PRO A 19 -1.35 -4.60 13.11
N MET A 20 -2.57 -5.05 13.42
CA MET A 20 -3.26 -4.73 14.68
C MET A 20 -2.47 -5.14 15.92
N HIS A 21 -1.91 -6.35 15.95
CA HIS A 21 -1.13 -6.85 17.10
C HIS A 21 0.14 -6.03 17.40
N LYS A 22 0.59 -5.19 16.46
CA LYS A 22 1.75 -4.28 16.65
C LYS A 22 1.36 -2.84 17.02
N GLN A 23 0.06 -2.52 17.04
CA GLN A 23 -0.42 -1.18 17.37
C GLN A 23 -0.20 -0.89 18.86
N THR A 24 0.16 0.37 19.18
CA THR A 24 0.43 0.79 20.56
C THR A 24 -0.75 0.54 21.50
N ALA A 25 -1.98 0.55 20.97
CA ALA A 25 -3.19 0.23 21.72
C ALA A 25 -3.22 -1.20 22.31
N PHE A 26 -2.40 -2.12 21.80
CA PHE A 26 -2.30 -3.51 22.27
C PHE A 26 -0.93 -3.82 22.89
N ALA A 27 -0.15 -2.81 23.30
CA ALA A 27 1.21 -3.01 23.81
C ALA A 27 1.30 -3.87 25.08
N ASP A 28 0.21 -3.95 25.87
CA ASP A 28 0.14 -4.75 27.09
C ASP A 28 -0.27 -6.21 26.82
N MET A 29 -0.54 -6.58 25.57
CA MET A 29 -0.87 -7.94 25.16
C MET A 29 0.38 -8.64 24.61
N VAL A 30 0.53 -9.93 24.92
CA VAL A 30 1.61 -10.76 24.36
C VAL A 30 1.04 -11.55 23.19
N PHE A 31 1.65 -11.38 22.03
CA PHE A 31 1.30 -12.06 20.79
C PHE A 31 2.51 -12.86 20.28
N ASP A 32 2.25 -14.02 19.69
CA ASP A 32 3.26 -14.71 18.87
C ASP A 32 3.20 -14.14 17.45
N GLU A 33 4.34 -13.73 16.90
CA GLU A 33 4.40 -13.22 15.52
C GLU A 33 4.11 -14.31 14.49
N GLU A 34 4.32 -15.58 14.83
CA GLU A 34 4.02 -16.73 13.98
C GLU A 34 2.52 -16.91 13.75
N ASP A 35 1.66 -16.33 14.60
CA ASP A 35 0.19 -16.38 14.46
C ASP A 35 -0.33 -15.42 13.37
N PHE A 36 0.46 -14.42 12.96
CA PHE A 36 0.01 -13.34 12.04
C PHE A 36 0.80 -13.23 10.72
N PRO A 37 1.13 -14.35 10.03
CA PRO A 37 2.03 -14.33 8.89
C PRO A 37 1.45 -13.53 7.71
N VAL A 38 0.13 -13.63 7.49
CA VAL A 38 -0.56 -12.92 6.41
C VAL A 38 -0.62 -11.42 6.69
N SER A 39 -0.97 -11.03 7.92
CA SER A 39 -1.07 -9.61 8.29
C SER A 39 0.29 -8.93 8.20
N ASN A 40 1.36 -9.59 8.67
CA ASN A 40 2.73 -9.13 8.55
C ASN A 40 3.12 -8.96 7.06
N TYR A 41 2.94 -10.00 6.26
CA TYR A 41 3.26 -9.99 4.84
C TYR A 41 2.55 -8.87 4.07
N ILE A 42 1.26 -8.65 4.32
CA ILE A 42 0.49 -7.62 3.62
C ILE A 42 0.91 -6.21 4.06
N CYS A 43 1.08 -5.95 5.36
CA CYS A 43 1.45 -4.61 5.86
C CYS A 43 2.81 -4.15 5.30
N ASP A 44 3.75 -5.08 5.08
CA ASP A 44 5.08 -4.77 4.54
C ASP A 44 5.10 -4.53 3.02
N ARG A 45 4.00 -4.83 2.31
CA ARG A 45 3.97 -4.87 0.83
C ARG A 45 2.84 -4.09 0.18
N VAL A 46 1.77 -3.80 0.93
CA VAL A 46 0.58 -3.18 0.38
C VAL A 46 0.84 -1.73 -0.06
N LEU A 47 0.28 -1.38 -1.21
CA LEU A 47 0.23 -0.02 -1.71
C LEU A 47 -1.14 0.20 -2.35
N SER A 48 -1.86 1.21 -1.88
CA SER A 48 -3.16 1.60 -2.41
C SER A 48 -2.99 2.68 -3.46
N LEU A 49 -3.47 2.38 -4.67
CA LEU A 49 -3.52 3.30 -5.80
C LEU A 49 -4.80 4.16 -5.74
N PRO A 50 -4.88 5.29 -6.48
CA PRO A 50 -6.09 6.08 -6.58
C PRO A 50 -7.27 5.24 -7.10
N ILE A 51 -8.37 5.29 -6.37
CA ILE A 51 -9.63 4.68 -6.80
C ILE A 51 -10.80 5.51 -6.27
N HIS A 52 -11.59 6.07 -7.17
CA HIS A 52 -12.82 6.80 -6.86
C HIS A 52 -13.69 6.95 -8.12
N PRO A 53 -15.00 7.20 -7.99
CA PRO A 53 -15.92 7.29 -9.14
C PRO A 53 -15.57 8.36 -10.17
N TYR A 54 -14.84 9.40 -9.77
CA TYR A 54 -14.46 10.52 -10.64
C TYR A 54 -13.13 10.33 -11.35
N LEU A 55 -12.51 9.13 -11.27
CA LEU A 55 -11.21 8.87 -11.87
C LEU A 55 -11.39 8.65 -13.38
N THR A 56 -10.87 9.57 -14.18
CA THR A 56 -10.97 9.54 -15.64
C THR A 56 -10.14 8.41 -16.24
N GLU A 57 -10.44 8.01 -17.48
CA GLU A 57 -9.66 7.00 -18.21
C GLU A 57 -8.20 7.45 -18.40
N GLU A 58 -7.97 8.73 -18.70
CA GLU A 58 -6.61 9.29 -18.83
C GLU A 58 -5.81 9.19 -17.52
N GLU A 59 -6.44 9.47 -16.37
CA GLU A 59 -5.80 9.30 -15.07
C GLU A 59 -5.49 7.82 -14.77
N GLN A 60 -6.40 6.90 -15.14
CA GLN A 60 -6.17 5.45 -15.00
C GLN A 60 -4.99 4.99 -15.85
N GLU A 61 -4.93 5.40 -17.12
CA GLU A 61 -3.82 5.09 -18.02
C GLU A 61 -2.49 5.61 -17.48
N ARG A 62 -2.48 6.83 -16.93
CA ARG A 62 -1.29 7.42 -16.29
C ARG A 62 -0.83 6.58 -15.09
N VAL A 63 -1.75 6.12 -14.24
CA VAL A 63 -1.42 5.20 -13.12
C VAL A 63 -0.82 3.91 -13.66
N ILE A 64 -1.48 3.26 -14.62
CA ILE A 64 -1.03 1.99 -15.21
C ILE A 64 0.36 2.14 -15.82
N ALA A 65 0.60 3.19 -16.60
CA ALA A 65 1.88 3.43 -17.26
C ALA A 65 3.04 3.66 -16.28
N VAL A 66 2.80 4.38 -15.17
CA VAL A 66 3.83 4.58 -14.15
C VAL A 66 4.10 3.29 -13.39
N VAL A 67 3.06 2.54 -13.01
CA VAL A 67 3.21 1.23 -12.34
C VAL A 67 3.98 0.25 -13.22
N GLY A 68 3.60 0.11 -14.49
CA GLY A 68 4.25 -0.79 -15.44
C GLY A 68 5.74 -0.45 -15.59
N ARG A 69 6.06 0.82 -15.83
CA ARG A 69 7.44 1.29 -15.92
C ARG A 69 8.26 1.03 -14.64
N SER A 70 7.69 1.32 -13.47
CA SER A 70 8.37 1.10 -12.18
C SER A 70 8.64 -0.37 -11.88
N LEU A 71 7.84 -1.28 -12.43
CA LEU A 71 7.94 -2.72 -12.23
C LEU A 71 8.62 -3.45 -13.40
N ASN A 72 9.02 -2.73 -14.45
CA ASN A 72 9.54 -3.29 -15.70
C ASN A 72 8.59 -4.31 -16.36
N LEU A 73 7.28 -4.00 -16.33
CA LEU A 73 6.22 -4.77 -17.00
C LEU A 73 5.97 -4.24 -18.41
#